data_AF-R9JY44-F1
#
_entry.id   AF-R9JY44-F1
#
_cell.length_a   1.000
_cell.length_b   1.000
_cell.length_c   1.000
_cell.angle_alpha   90.00
_cell.angle_beta   90.00
_cell.angle_gamma   90.00
#
_symmetry.space_group_name_H-M   'P 1'
#
loop_
_entity.id
_entity.type
_entity.pdbx_description
1 polymer ?
#
loop_
_entity_poly.entity_id
_entity_poly.type
_entity_poly.pdbx_seq_one_letter_code
_entity_poly.pdbx_strand_id
1 'polypeptide(L)'
;MTLGAGAYEYCYLPETDYRKPYSKDTALNRIAADANAMKALAKYAPAIAGIAASGDPELGANTLEDISHKGFLPFEPEKLGQAVEELSELAVG
;
A
#
# COMPACT_ATOMS: atom_id res chain seq x y z
N MET A 1 11.17 -19.73 29.82
CA MET A 1 12.50 -19.48 29.23
C MET A 1 13.36 -18.87 30.32
N THR A 2 14.27 -19.65 30.92
CA THR A 2 15.15 -19.20 32.01
C THR A 2 16.48 -18.76 31.41
N LEU A 3 16.75 -17.45 31.44
CA LEU A 3 18.04 -16.91 31.05
C LEU A 3 19.08 -17.29 32.12
N GLY A 4 20.24 -17.77 31.68
CA GLY A 4 21.37 -18.07 32.57
C GLY A 4 22.03 -16.79 33.09
N ALA A 5 23.04 -16.90 33.96
CA ALA A 5 23.83 -15.75 34.37
C ALA A 5 24.78 -15.32 33.23
N GLY A 6 24.71 -14.06 32.82
CA GLY A 6 25.52 -13.51 31.73
C GLY A 6 25.08 -12.10 31.33
N ALA A 7 25.86 -11.45 30.45
CA ALA A 7 25.44 -10.20 29.82
C ALA A 7 24.62 -10.54 28.57
N TYR A 8 23.40 -10.03 28.49
CA TYR A 8 22.51 -10.19 27.35
C TYR A 8 22.30 -8.82 26.70
N GLU A 9 22.56 -8.74 25.41
CA GLU A 9 22.19 -7.59 24.59
C GLU A 9 20.85 -7.91 23.92
N TYR A 10 19.82 -7.15 24.27
CA TYR A 10 18.51 -7.27 23.63
C TYR A 10 18.39 -6.20 22.56
N CYS A 11 18.55 -6.60 21.29
CA CYS A 11 18.25 -5.74 20.15
C CYS A 11 16.76 -5.84 19.84
N TYR A 12 16.02 -4.76 20.05
CA TYR A 12 14.63 -4.68 19.63
C TYR A 12 14.55 -4.66 18.10
N LEU A 13 13.95 -5.70 17.52
CA LEU A 13 13.55 -5.73 16.12
C LEU A 13 12.02 -5.65 16.09
N PRO A 14 11.43 -4.59 15.51
CA PRO A 14 9.98 -4.51 15.36
C PRO A 14 9.50 -5.63 14.43
N GLU A 15 8.34 -6.22 14.74
CA GLU A 15 7.71 -7.26 13.91
C GLU A 15 7.24 -6.72 12.56
N THR A 16 6.95 -5.42 12.48
CA THR A 16 6.49 -4.73 11.27
C THR A 16 7.46 -3.62 10.89
N ASP A 17 7.83 -3.55 9.62
CA ASP A 17 8.61 -2.45 9.07
C ASP A 17 7.70 -1.23 8.83
N TYR A 18 7.67 -0.32 9.80
CA TYR A 18 6.91 0.93 9.72
C TYR A 18 7.46 1.94 8.69
N ARG A 19 8.59 1.65 8.02
CA ARG A 19 9.08 2.48 6.93
C ARG A 19 8.28 2.29 5.65
N LYS A 20 7.46 1.24 5.55
CA LYS A 20 6.57 0.94 4.42
C LYS A 20 5.21 1.59 4.69
N PRO A 21 4.88 2.73 4.06
CA PRO A 21 3.70 3.52 4.42
C PRO A 21 2.43 3.08 3.66
N TYR A 22 2.54 2.12 2.74
CA TYR A 22 1.47 1.68 1.85
C TYR A 22 1.07 0.23 2.11
N SER A 23 -0.24 -0.01 2.04
CA SER A 23 -0.89 -1.31 2.20
C SER A 23 -2.23 -1.30 1.45
N LYS A 24 -2.93 -2.44 1.45
CA LYS A 24 -4.30 -2.56 0.91
C LYS A 24 -5.30 -1.58 1.55
N ASP A 25 -5.04 -1.18 2.79
CA ASP A 25 -5.86 -0.23 3.57
C ASP A 25 -5.54 1.23 3.25
N THR A 26 -4.60 1.48 2.33
CA THR A 26 -4.23 2.85 1.94
C THR A 26 -5.30 3.43 1.02
N ALA A 27 -5.77 4.63 1.38
CA ALA A 27 -6.69 5.42 0.56
C ALA A 27 -6.05 5.90 -0.75
N LEU A 28 -6.84 5.95 -1.82
CA LEU A 28 -6.39 6.41 -3.13
C LEU A 28 -5.84 7.85 -3.11
N ASN A 29 -6.45 8.75 -2.33
CA ASN A 29 -5.97 10.13 -2.18
C ASN A 29 -4.55 10.21 -1.61
N ARG A 30 -4.16 9.27 -0.74
CA ARG A 30 -2.81 9.21 -0.20
C ARG A 30 -1.82 8.73 -1.26
N ILE A 31 -2.22 7.78 -2.09
CA ILE A 31 -1.41 7.30 -3.21
C ILE A 31 -1.25 8.41 -4.25
N ALA A 32 -2.31 9.16 -4.55
CA ALA A 32 -2.28 10.28 -5.49
C ALA A 32 -1.28 11.39 -5.10
N ALA A 33 -0.98 11.53 -3.80
CA ALA A 33 0.00 12.50 -3.30
C ALA A 33 1.46 12.04 -3.48
N ASP A 34 1.72 10.78 -3.83
CA ASP A 34 3.06 10.22 -4.03
C ASP A 34 3.25 9.76 -5.49
N ALA A 35 4.19 10.40 -6.19
CA ALA A 35 4.48 10.11 -7.59
C ALA A 35 5.04 8.69 -7.83
N ASN A 36 5.76 8.12 -6.87
CA ASN A 36 6.28 6.76 -6.97
C ASN A 36 5.17 5.73 -6.75
N ALA A 37 4.31 5.98 -5.76
CA ALA A 37 3.14 5.15 -5.51
C ALA A 37 2.18 5.16 -6.71
N MET A 38 1.93 6.34 -7.29
CA MET A 38 1.15 6.49 -8.52
C MET A 38 1.74 5.74 -9.72
N LYS A 39 3.07 5.70 -9.87
CA LYS A 39 3.71 4.94 -10.95
C LYS A 39 3.50 3.43 -10.79
N ALA A 40 3.67 2.90 -9.57
CA ALA A 40 3.42 1.49 -9.29
C ALA A 40 1.95 1.13 -9.56
N LEU A 41 1.02 1.97 -9.11
CA LEU A 41 -0.41 1.77 -9.34
C LEU A 41 -0.76 1.85 -10.85
N ALA A 42 -0.22 2.83 -11.58
CA ALA A 42 -0.51 3.02 -13.00
C ALA A 42 0.01 1.89 -13.89
N LYS A 43 1.06 1.18 -13.47
CA LYS A 43 1.65 0.05 -14.19
C LYS A 43 0.69 -1.14 -14.30
N TYR A 44 -0.03 -1.46 -13.22
CA TYR A 44 -0.92 -2.63 -13.17
C TYR A 44 -2.41 -2.26 -13.22
N ALA A 45 -2.79 -1.09 -12.71
CA ALA A 45 -4.17 -0.63 -12.61
C ALA A 45 -4.32 0.84 -13.08
N PRO A 46 -4.12 1.12 -14.39
CA PRO A 46 -4.16 2.49 -14.92
C PRO A 46 -5.51 3.18 -14.74
N ALA A 47 -6.62 2.44 -14.76
CA ALA A 47 -7.95 3.00 -14.49
C ALA A 47 -8.07 3.53 -13.05
N ILE A 48 -7.53 2.80 -12.08
CA ILE A 48 -7.53 3.19 -10.67
C ILE A 48 -6.58 4.36 -10.42
N ALA A 49 -5.41 4.37 -11.08
CA ALA A 49 -4.52 5.52 -11.07
C ALA A 49 -5.19 6.76 -11.68
N GLY A 50 -5.97 6.61 -12.76
CA GLY A 50 -6.75 7.71 -13.33
C GLY A 50 -7.80 8.28 -12.36
N ILE A 51 -8.47 7.42 -11.60
CA ILE A 51 -9.44 7.82 -10.56
C ILE A 51 -8.73 8.56 -9.43
N ALA A 52 -7.60 8.03 -8.96
CA ALA A 52 -6.78 8.66 -7.93
C ALA A 52 -6.28 10.04 -8.38
N ALA A 53 -5.80 10.16 -9.62
CA ALA A 53 -5.34 11.42 -10.21
C ALA A 53 -6.47 12.44 -10.42
N SER A 54 -7.70 11.97 -10.64
CA SER A 54 -8.86 12.85 -10.83
C SER A 54 -9.27 13.58 -9.54
N GLY A 55 -8.78 13.14 -8.37
CA GLY A 55 -9.16 13.71 -7.09
C GLY A 55 -10.64 13.52 -6.76
N ASP A 56 -11.25 12.46 -7.29
CA ASP A 56 -12.66 12.16 -7.10
C ASP A 56 -12.95 11.97 -5.61
N PRO A 57 -13.82 12.79 -4.98
CA PRO A 57 -14.04 12.75 -3.53
C PRO A 57 -14.77 11.48 -3.07
N GLU A 58 -15.54 10.82 -3.95
CA GLU A 58 -16.27 9.60 -3.62
C GLU A 58 -15.34 8.39 -3.65
N LEU A 59 -14.47 8.30 -4.65
CA LEU A 59 -13.56 7.18 -4.84
C LEU A 59 -12.20 7.38 -4.16
N GLY A 60 -11.73 8.61 -4.03
CA GLY A 60 -10.42 8.95 -3.45
C GLY A 60 -10.29 8.63 -1.96
N ALA A 61 -11.41 8.61 -1.22
CA ALA A 61 -11.44 8.21 0.18
C ALA A 61 -11.46 6.68 0.37
N ASN A 62 -11.78 5.91 -0.67
CA ASN A 62 -11.80 4.46 -0.60
C ASN A 62 -10.38 3.89 -0.60
N THR A 63 -10.22 2.78 0.11
CA THR A 63 -8.97 2.02 0.15
C THR A 63 -8.81 1.16 -1.10
N LEU A 64 -7.59 0.70 -1.39
CA LEU A 64 -7.36 -0.26 -2.47
C LEU A 64 -8.19 -1.54 -2.27
N GLU A 65 -8.39 -1.96 -1.03
CA GLU A 65 -9.28 -3.09 -0.70
C GLU A 65 -10.74 -2.81 -1.05
N ASP A 66 -11.29 -1.65 -0.68
CA ASP A 66 -12.67 -1.29 -1.02
C ASP A 66 -12.87 -1.20 -2.54
N ILE A 67 -11.90 -0.62 -3.24
CA ILE A 67 -11.88 -0.54 -4.70
C ILE A 67 -11.81 -1.93 -5.35
N SER A 68 -11.07 -2.87 -4.75
CA SER A 68 -10.97 -4.26 -5.23
C SER A 68 -12.32 -4.99 -5.28
N HIS A 69 -13.28 -4.57 -4.44
CA HIS A 69 -14.63 -5.13 -4.41
C HIS A 69 -15.61 -4.40 -5.34
N LYS A 70 -15.23 -3.26 -5.91
CA LYS A 70 -16.05 -2.50 -6.87
C LYS A 70 -15.95 -3.12 -8.27
N GLY A 71 -16.68 -4.21 -8.48
CA GLY A 71 -16.70 -4.96 -9.76
C GLY A 71 -17.24 -4.20 -10.98
N PHE A 72 -17.69 -2.94 -10.83
CA PHE A 72 -18.08 -2.08 -11.94
C PHE A 72 -16.89 -1.31 -12.57
N LEU A 73 -15.73 -1.30 -11.91
CA LEU A 73 -14.56 -0.58 -12.40
C LEU A 73 -13.75 -1.47 -13.36
N PRO A 74 -13.17 -0.90 -14.43
CA PRO A 74 -12.42 -1.64 -15.43
C PRO A 74 -10.98 -1.94 -14.94
N PHE A 75 -10.83 -2.82 -13.97
CA PHE A 75 -9.53 -3.33 -13.50
C PHE A 75 -9.54 -4.85 -13.31
N GLU A 76 -8.37 -5.46 -13.39
CA GLU A 76 -8.17 -6.88 -13.07
C GLU A 76 -7.77 -7.00 -11.59
N PRO A 77 -8.51 -7.74 -10.75
CA PRO A 77 -8.23 -7.84 -9.32
C PRO A 77 -6.85 -8.44 -9.02
N GLU A 78 -6.39 -9.36 -9.87
CA GLU A 78 -5.05 -9.95 -9.79
C GLU A 78 -3.96 -8.88 -10.01
N LYS A 79 -4.15 -7.98 -10.98
CA LYS A 79 -3.23 -6.87 -11.26
C LYS A 79 -3.26 -5.81 -10.16
N LEU A 80 -4.43 -5.55 -9.58
CA LEU A 80 -4.54 -4.68 -8.42
C LEU A 80 -3.78 -5.26 -7.22
N GLY A 81 -3.83 -6.58 -7.01
CA GLY A 81 -3.00 -7.27 -6.02
C GLY A 81 -1.50 -7.08 -6.24
N GLN A 82 -1.04 -7.20 -7.48
CA GLN A 82 0.37 -6.92 -7.84
C GLN A 82 0.77 -5.46 -7.58
N ALA A 83 -0.12 -4.50 -7.89
CA ALA A 83 0.12 -3.10 -7.54
C ALA A 83 0.23 -2.90 -6.02
N VAL A 84 -0.65 -3.53 -5.23
CA VAL A 84 -0.60 -3.45 -3.76
C VAL A 84 0.70 -4.03 -3.21
N GLU A 85 1.17 -5.15 -3.77
CA GLU A 85 2.45 -5.75 -3.38
C GLU A 85 3.62 -4.82 -3.68
N GLU A 86 3.73 -4.30 -4.91
CA GLU A 86 4.78 -3.34 -5.30
C GLU A 86 4.73 -2.05 -4.46
N LEU A 87 3.52 -1.56 -4.15
CA LEU A 87 3.31 -0.41 -3.25
C LEU A 87 3.79 -0.70 -1.83
N SER A 88 3.51 -1.89 -1.30
CA SER A 88 3.90 -2.30 0.05
C SER A 88 5.42 -2.46 0.21
N GLU A 89 6.16 -2.57 -0.89
CA GLU A 89 7.62 -2.59 -0.87
C GLU A 89 8.26 -1.19 -0.91
N LEU A 90 7.49 -0.15 -1.23
CA LEU A 90 7.97 1.23 -1.18
C LEU A 90 8.26 1.60 0.28
N ALA A 91 9.52 1.81 0.60
CA ALA A 91 9.94 2.37 1.88
C ALA A 91 10.16 3.88 1.77
N VAL A 92 9.76 4.62 2.80
CA VAL A 92 10.16 6.02 2.97
C VAL A 92 11.64 6.02 3.39
N GLY A 93 12.50 6.51 2.50
CA GLY A 93 13.93 6.68 2.72
C GLY A 93 14.27 7.96 3.45
#